data_AF-A0A0G4M2V9-F1
#
_entry.id   AF-A0A0G4M2V9-F1
#
_cell.length_a   1.000
_cell.length_b   1.000
_cell.length_c   1.000
_cell.angle_alpha   90.00
_cell.angle_beta   90.00
_cell.angle_gamma   90.00
#
_symmetry.space_group_name_H-M   'P 1'
#
loop_
_entity.id
_entity.type
_entity.pdbx_description
1 polymer ?
#
loop_
_entity_poly.entity_id
_entity_poly.type
_entity_poly.pdbx_seq_one_letter_code
_entity_poly.pdbx_strand_id
1 'polypeptide(L)'
;VRVDAGDGTKGVQLTSGSEPYAYLTAPVIGSYIVCNESVPYYQGRKFLLLKHAETEINEEGESESNIPEDCVAIRLVPQCAKLADLPAGAIASHQFVNEVGCYDDVASIDWSK
;
A
#
# COMPACT_ATOMS: atom_id res chain seq x y z
N VAL A 1 -24.40 10.90 -18.51
CA VAL A 1 -23.65 9.84 -17.79
C VAL A 1 -23.05 10.49 -16.56
N ARG A 2 -23.41 10.03 -15.36
CA ARG A 2 -22.79 10.48 -14.11
C ARG A 2 -21.72 9.45 -13.77
N VAL A 3 -20.46 9.87 -13.87
CA VAL A 3 -19.33 9.06 -13.45
C VAL A 3 -19.09 9.40 -12.00
N ASP A 4 -19.48 8.53 -11.08
CA ASP A 4 -19.02 8.62 -9.70
C ASP A 4 -17.57 8.09 -9.70
N ALA A 5 -16.63 8.95 -10.11
CA ALA A 5 -15.22 8.74 -9.87
C ALA A 5 -14.99 8.95 -8.36
N GLY A 6 -15.15 7.91 -7.56
CA GLY A 6 -14.62 7.92 -6.21
C GLY A 6 -13.09 8.03 -6.31
N ASP A 7 -12.47 8.86 -5.46
CA ASP A 7 -11.02 9.12 -5.39
C ASP A 7 -10.13 7.85 -5.20
N GLY A 8 -10.68 6.64 -5.24
CA GLY A 8 -10.11 5.47 -4.60
C GLY A 8 -10.12 5.64 -3.08
N THR A 9 -9.62 4.63 -2.37
CA THR A 9 -9.43 4.73 -0.92
C THR A 9 -8.41 5.83 -0.64
N LYS A 10 -8.85 6.97 -0.07
CA LYS A 10 -7.94 8.01 0.43
C LYS A 10 -6.97 7.35 1.43
N GLY A 11 -5.70 7.24 1.05
CA GLY A 11 -4.64 6.73 1.91
C GLY A 11 -3.78 5.64 1.30
N VAL A 12 -4.13 5.07 0.15
CA VAL A 12 -3.33 4.03 -0.48
C VAL A 12 -3.37 4.16 -2.00
N GLN A 13 -2.19 4.17 -2.62
CA GLN A 13 -2.00 4.32 -4.06
C GLN A 13 -1.07 3.21 -4.57
N LEU A 14 -1.03 3.05 -5.89
CA LEU A 14 0.02 2.27 -6.55
C LEU A 14 0.93 3.23 -7.29
N THR A 15 2.16 2.80 -7.52
CA THR A 15 3.09 3.50 -8.41
C THR A 15 2.44 3.76 -9.77
N SER A 16 2.73 4.93 -10.34
CA SER A 16 2.20 5.38 -11.63
C SER A 16 3.32 6.00 -12.47
N GLY A 17 3.07 6.17 -13.77
CA GLY A 17 4.01 6.84 -14.68
C GLY A 17 5.22 5.99 -15.06
N SER A 18 6.42 6.46 -14.75
CA SER A 18 7.72 5.93 -15.24
C SER A 18 8.35 4.84 -14.38
N GLU A 19 7.74 4.49 -13.24
CA GLU A 19 8.22 3.42 -12.38
C GLU A 19 7.95 2.05 -13.04
N PRO A 20 8.96 1.21 -13.30
CA PRO A 20 8.79 -0.06 -13.99
C PRO A 20 8.10 -1.15 -13.15
N TYR A 21 7.93 -0.93 -11.84
CA TYR A 21 7.38 -1.93 -10.91
C TYR A 21 6.16 -1.39 -10.15
N ALA A 22 5.13 -2.21 -10.04
CA ALA A 22 3.95 -1.91 -9.23
C ALA A 22 4.26 -2.14 -7.73
N TYR A 23 4.11 -1.11 -6.90
CA TYR A 23 4.11 -1.25 -5.44
C TYR A 23 3.21 -0.19 -4.78
N LEU A 24 2.83 -0.46 -3.54
CA LEU A 24 1.96 0.40 -2.75
C LEU A 24 2.67 1.69 -2.33
N THR A 25 2.04 2.82 -2.61
CA THR A 25 2.46 4.15 -2.20
C THR A 25 1.40 4.79 -1.31
N ALA A 26 1.77 5.86 -0.61
CA ALA A 26 0.86 6.66 0.19
C ALA A 26 0.75 8.08 -0.39
N PRO A 27 -0.34 8.82 -0.09
CA PRO A 27 -0.47 10.23 -0.48
C PRO A 27 0.57 11.17 0.16
N VAL A 28 1.25 10.71 1.21
CA VAL A 28 2.30 11.44 1.94
C VAL A 28 3.64 10.80 1.62
N ILE A 29 4.69 11.63 1.51
CA ILE A 29 6.05 11.14 1.26
C ILE A 29 6.51 10.34 2.47
N GLY A 30 6.99 9.13 2.23
CA GLY A 30 7.39 8.23 3.30
C GLY A 30 7.61 6.81 2.81
N SER A 31 7.68 5.89 3.76
CA SER A 31 7.83 4.46 3.51
C SER A 31 6.89 3.66 4.39
N TYR A 32 6.37 2.55 3.84
CA TYR A 32 5.78 1.52 4.68
C TYR A 32 6.87 0.85 5.51
N ILE A 33 6.58 0.61 6.79
CA ILE A 33 7.50 -0.02 7.74
C ILE A 33 6.81 -1.15 8.48
N VAL A 34 7.60 -2.12 8.93
CA VAL A 34 7.16 -3.18 9.85
C VAL A 34 7.94 -3.06 11.14
N CYS A 35 7.23 -2.96 12.26
CA CYS A 35 7.79 -2.82 13.60
C CYS A 35 7.38 -3.99 14.49
N ASN A 36 8.29 -4.48 15.35
CA ASN A 36 8.01 -5.57 16.28
C ASN A 36 7.58 -5.03 17.66
N GLU A 37 6.34 -4.55 17.73
CA GLU A 37 5.83 -3.78 18.86
C GLU A 37 4.79 -4.52 19.70
N SER A 38 4.70 -4.15 20.98
CA SER A 38 3.63 -4.60 21.87
C SER A 38 2.35 -3.81 21.65
N VAL A 39 1.22 -4.49 21.52
CA VAL A 39 -0.10 -3.84 21.42
C VAL A 39 -0.78 -3.87 22.80
N PRO A 40 -1.04 -2.70 23.45
CA PRO A 40 -1.57 -2.65 24.81
C PRO A 40 -2.90 -3.40 24.97
N TYR A 41 -3.78 -3.30 23.97
CA TYR A 41 -5.09 -3.98 23.96
C TYR A 41 -4.96 -5.51 24.11
N TYR A 42 -3.89 -6.10 23.57
CA TYR A 42 -3.61 -7.53 23.66
C TYR A 42 -2.64 -7.86 24.81
N GLN A 43 -2.78 -7.17 25.95
CA GLN A 43 -1.99 -7.40 27.16
C GLN A 43 -0.47 -7.29 26.92
N GLY A 44 -0.06 -6.38 26.02
CA GLY A 44 1.35 -6.18 25.70
C GLY A 44 1.96 -7.28 24.81
N ARG A 45 1.15 -8.17 24.24
CA ARG A 45 1.63 -9.14 23.24
C ARG A 45 2.26 -8.42 22.05
N LYS A 46 3.40 -8.94 21.57
CA LYS A 46 4.11 -8.43 20.40
C LYS A 46 3.48 -8.91 19.09
N PHE A 47 3.43 -8.01 18.13
CA PHE A 47 3.00 -8.26 16.76
C PHE A 47 3.94 -7.54 15.78
N LEU A 48 3.99 -8.03 14.55
CA LEU A 48 4.55 -7.28 13.44
C LEU A 48 3.50 -6.30 12.95
N LEU A 49 3.69 -5.02 13.28
CA LEU A 49 2.77 -3.95 12.92
C LEU A 49 3.22 -3.30 11.62
N LEU A 50 2.33 -3.29 10.63
CA LEU A 50 2.49 -2.50 9.42
C LEU A 50 2.09 -1.04 9.72
N LYS A 51 3.00 -0.10 9.41
CA LYS A 51 2.79 1.34 9.57
C LYS A 51 3.32 2.09 8.35
N HIS A 52 3.06 3.39 8.29
CA HIS A 52 3.69 4.31 7.35
C HIS A 52 4.51 5.33 8.14
N ALA A 53 5.81 5.43 7.84
CA ALA A 53 6.68 6.47 8.38
C ALA A 53 6.80 7.59 7.36
N GLU A 54 6.32 8.79 7.73
CA GLU A 54 6.43 9.98 6.91
C GLU A 54 7.88 10.49 6.91
N THR A 55 8.34 10.94 5.74
CA THR A 55 9.64 11.62 5.60
C THR A 55 9.44 13.07 6.00
N GLU A 56 10.20 13.52 6.99
CA GLU A 56 10.22 14.94 7.36
C GLU A 56 11.28 15.69 6.54
N ILE A 57 11.02 16.97 6.33
CA ILE A 57 11.99 17.89 5.72
C ILE A 57 12.52 18.78 6.84
N ASN A 58 13.83 18.75 7.05
CA ASN A 58 14.46 19.55 8.10
C ASN A 58 14.52 21.04 7.71
N GLU A 59 14.97 21.90 8.63
CA GLU A 59 15.06 23.35 8.41
C GLU A 59 15.99 23.73 7.23
N GLU A 60 16.89 22.82 6.86
CA GLU A 60 17.86 22.97 5.77
C GLU A 60 17.32 22.48 4.42
N GLY A 61 16.10 21.92 4.41
CA GLY A 61 15.42 21.43 3.21
C GLY A 61 15.79 19.99 2.83
N GLU A 62 16.50 19.27 3.70
CA GLU A 62 16.93 17.89 3.48
C GLU A 62 15.86 16.89 3.97
N SER A 63 15.72 15.78 3.26
CA SER A 63 14.82 14.69 3.65
C SER A 63 15.43 13.82 4.75
N GLU A 64 14.76 13.71 5.89
CA GLU A 64 15.15 12.84 6.99
C GLU A 64 14.21 11.62 7.11
N SER A 65 14.82 10.44 7.25
CA SER A 65 14.08 9.19 7.40
C SER A 65 13.72 8.95 8.87
N ASN A 66 12.42 8.97 9.18
CA ASN A 66 11.91 8.78 10.53
C ASN A 66 11.58 7.32 10.86
N ILE A 67 12.42 6.39 10.42
CA ILE A 67 12.22 4.96 10.68
C ILE A 67 12.82 4.61 12.04
N PRO A 68 12.03 4.13 13.02
CA PRO A 68 12.55 3.73 14.33
C PRO A 68 13.55 2.57 14.23
N GLU A 69 14.50 2.49 15.17
CA GLU A 69 15.56 1.46 15.17
C GLU A 69 15.03 0.01 15.16
N ASP A 70 13.85 -0.24 15.71
CA ASP A 70 13.21 -1.57 15.80
C ASP A 70 12.23 -1.85 14.66
N CYS A 71 12.25 -1.01 13.62
CA CYS A 71 11.42 -1.12 12.43
C CYS A 71 12.27 -1.31 11.17
N VAL A 72 11.66 -1.92 10.15
CA VAL A 72 12.29 -2.08 8.83
C VAL A 72 11.42 -1.48 7.75
N ALA A 73 12.03 -0.75 6.81
CA ALA A 73 11.37 -0.30 5.59
C ALA A 73 10.98 -1.49 4.71
N ILE A 74 9.78 -1.48 4.17
CA ILE A 74 9.30 -2.52 3.25
C ILE A 74 8.61 -1.90 2.05
N ARG A 75 8.53 -2.69 0.97
CA ARG A 75 7.64 -2.42 -0.17
C ARG A 75 6.54 -3.46 -0.17
N LEU A 76 5.30 -2.99 -0.30
CA LEU A 76 4.14 -3.86 -0.46
C LEU A 76 3.83 -3.98 -1.96
N VAL A 77 3.87 -5.19 -2.48
CA VAL A 77 3.65 -5.47 -3.90
C VAL A 77 2.28 -6.12 -4.12
N PRO A 78 1.48 -5.64 -5.08
CA PRO A 78 0.13 -6.15 -5.30
C PRO A 78 0.12 -7.48 -6.07
N GLN A 79 -0.53 -8.50 -5.52
CA GLN A 79 -0.88 -9.70 -6.28
C GLN A 79 -2.22 -9.52 -6.98
N CYS A 80 -2.33 -9.95 -8.24
CA CYS A 80 -3.57 -9.92 -8.99
C CYS A 80 -4.62 -10.81 -8.32
N ALA A 81 -5.85 -10.33 -8.27
CA ALA A 81 -6.99 -11.08 -7.79
C ALA A 81 -8.07 -11.14 -8.88
N LYS A 82 -8.81 -12.25 -8.90
CA LYS A 82 -9.97 -12.36 -9.79
C LYS A 82 -11.07 -11.44 -9.26
N LEU A 83 -11.54 -10.53 -10.11
CA LEU A 83 -12.73 -9.73 -9.81
C LEU A 83 -13.94 -10.67 -9.69
N ALA A 84 -14.65 -10.59 -8.56
CA ALA A 84 -15.82 -11.44 -8.30
C ALA A 84 -16.97 -11.12 -9.27
N ASP A 85 -17.83 -12.10 -9.54
CA ASP A 85 -19.03 -11.87 -10.35
C ASP A 85 -20.08 -11.03 -9.59
N LEU A 86 -20.89 -10.27 -10.31
CA LEU A 86 -21.98 -9.50 -9.70
C LEU A 86 -23.11 -10.44 -9.24
N PRO A 87 -23.65 -10.26 -8.02
CA PRO A 87 -24.81 -11.03 -7.59
C PRO A 87 -26.05 -10.68 -8.42
N ALA A 88 -27.01 -11.60 -8.49
CA ALA A 88 -28.26 -11.37 -9.19
C ALA A 88 -29.00 -10.14 -8.63
N GLY A 89 -29.44 -9.23 -9.51
CA GLY A 89 -30.11 -8.00 -9.12
C GLY A 89 -29.17 -6.89 -8.61
N ALA A 90 -27.86 -7.03 -8.77
CA ALA A 90 -26.91 -5.97 -8.43
C ALA A 90 -27.23 -4.67 -9.18
N ILE A 91 -27.30 -3.58 -8.43
CA ILE A 91 -27.45 -2.21 -8.96
C ILE A 91 -26.08 -1.64 -9.36
N ALA A 92 -25.01 -2.14 -8.73
CA ALA A 92 -23.63 -1.82 -9.07
C ALA A 92 -23.14 -2.61 -10.29
N SER A 93 -22.21 -2.05 -11.05
CA SER A 93 -21.65 -2.65 -12.28
C SER A 93 -20.13 -2.58 -12.29
N HIS A 94 -19.47 -3.50 -13.00
CA HIS A 94 -18.02 -3.43 -13.25
C HIS A 94 -17.61 -2.57 -14.45
N GLN A 95 -18.53 -1.80 -15.05
CA GLN A 95 -18.25 -1.08 -16.30
C GLN A 95 -17.18 0.03 -16.18
N PHE A 96 -16.86 0.47 -14.96
CA PHE A 96 -15.89 1.54 -14.68
C PHE A 96 -14.81 1.10 -13.68
N VAL A 97 -14.48 -0.19 -13.65
CA VAL A 97 -13.35 -0.66 -12.82
C VAL A 97 -12.05 -0.09 -13.38
N ASN A 98 -11.18 0.36 -12.47
CA ASN A 98 -9.83 0.77 -12.83
C ASN A 98 -8.94 -0.47 -12.94
N GLU A 99 -8.27 -0.62 -14.08
CA GLU A 99 -7.17 -1.57 -14.21
C GLU A 99 -5.92 -0.99 -13.57
N VAL A 100 -5.22 -1.81 -12.79
CA VAL A 100 -4.01 -1.43 -12.07
C VAL A 100 -2.93 -2.48 -12.25
N GLY A 101 -1.66 -2.07 -12.18
CA GLY A 101 -0.53 -3.00 -12.26
C GLY A 101 -0.48 -3.96 -11.07
N CYS A 102 -0.37 -5.26 -11.33
CA CYS A 102 -0.23 -6.31 -10.32
C CYS A 102 0.59 -7.49 -10.86
N TYR A 103 1.03 -8.37 -9.97
CA TYR A 103 1.77 -9.60 -10.31
C TYR A 103 0.88 -10.83 -10.16
N ASP A 104 0.99 -11.80 -11.06
CA ASP A 104 0.19 -13.04 -11.01
C ASP A 104 0.46 -13.86 -9.74
N ASP A 105 1.74 -14.00 -9.40
CA ASP A 105 2.20 -14.72 -8.22
C ASP A 105 3.41 -14.02 -7.60
N VAL A 106 3.16 -13.31 -6.51
CA VAL A 106 4.18 -12.55 -5.79
C VAL A 106 5.16 -13.48 -5.09
N ALA A 107 4.71 -14.67 -4.67
CA ALA A 107 5.53 -15.59 -3.89
C ALA A 107 6.60 -16.30 -4.72
N SER A 108 6.41 -16.40 -6.04
CA SER A 108 7.39 -17.01 -6.96
C SER A 108 8.41 -16.03 -7.54
N ILE A 109 8.30 -14.74 -7.24
CA ILE A 109 9.31 -13.74 -7.63
C ILE A 109 10.63 -14.05 -6.91
N ASP A 110 11.73 -14.07 -7.68
CA ASP A 110 13.08 -14.18 -7.13
C ASP A 110 13.53 -12.84 -6.57
N TRP A 111 13.24 -12.60 -5.28
CA TRP A 111 13.59 -11.36 -4.57
C TRP A 111 15.09 -11.17 -4.33
N SER A 112 15.93 -12.15 -4.69
CA SER A 112 17.39 -12.05 -4.54
C SER A 112 18.08 -11.42 -5.75
N LYS A 113 17.34 -11.19 -6.84
CA LYS A 113 17.82 -10.62 -8.09
C LYS A 113 17.37 -9.19 -8.31
#